data_AF-A0A926A1G5-F1
#
_entry.id   AF-A0A926A1G5-F1
#
_cell.length_a   1.000
_cell.length_b   1.000
_cell.length_c   1.000
_cell.angle_alpha   90.00
_cell.angle_beta   90.00
_cell.angle_gamma   90.00
#
_symmetry.space_group_name_H-M   'P 1'
#
loop_
_entity.id
_entity.type
_entity.pdbx_description
1 polymer ?
#
loop_
_entity_poly.entity_id
_entity_poly.type
_entity_poly.pdbx_seq_one_letter_code
_entity_poly.pdbx_strand_id
1 'polypeptide(L)'
;MDRIAVIGCGGSGKSTIARRLARILDAPLMHLDAVYYDENWAPLPQDEFAAKQEKLVAGERWIIEGNYAGTLPIRLAAADTVIFLDIPAVTCLWGIAQRRWRYRGGQHQHDGVYDRIAWSFVCYIIGYRASMRPKVAALMAEH
;
A
#
# COMPACT_ATOMS: atom_id res chain seq x y z
N MET A 1 -12.14 -14.16 -7.18
CA MET A 1 -11.34 -13.10 -6.54
C MET A 1 -10.18 -12.86 -7.47
N ASP A 2 -10.33 -11.89 -8.34
CA ASP A 2 -9.43 -11.65 -9.45
C ASP A 2 -8.79 -10.28 -9.35
N ARG A 3 -9.51 -9.29 -8.82
CA ARG A 3 -9.07 -7.89 -8.66
C ARG A 3 -9.09 -7.50 -7.18
N ILE A 4 -7.93 -7.61 -6.53
CA ILE A 4 -7.79 -7.50 -5.08
C ILE A 4 -7.00 -6.24 -4.71
N ALA A 5 -7.63 -5.32 -3.99
CA ALA A 5 -6.96 -4.17 -3.40
C ALA A 5 -6.54 -4.47 -1.94
N VAL A 6 -5.26 -4.32 -1.61
CA VAL A 6 -4.75 -4.50 -0.23
C VAL A 6 -4.33 -3.14 0.33
N ILE A 7 -4.98 -2.70 1.40
CA ILE A 7 -4.86 -1.35 1.96
C ILE A 7 -4.65 -1.36 3.47
N GLY A 8 -4.12 -0.28 4.04
CA GLY A 8 -3.82 -0.17 5.48
C GLY A 8 -2.49 0.55 5.83
N CYS A 9 -2.29 0.83 7.10
CA CYS A 9 -1.17 1.65 7.59
C CYS A 9 0.22 1.05 7.28
N GLY A 10 1.25 1.88 7.10
CA GLY A 10 2.65 1.41 7.00
C GLY A 10 3.01 0.50 8.18
N GLY A 11 3.67 -0.63 7.91
CA GLY A 11 4.02 -1.61 8.95
C GLY A 11 2.92 -2.62 9.31
N SER A 12 1.71 -2.51 8.78
CA SER A 12 0.60 -3.43 9.10
C SER A 12 0.73 -4.84 8.51
N GLY A 13 1.74 -5.12 7.69
CA GLY A 13 1.96 -6.43 7.07
C GLY A 13 1.30 -6.65 5.71
N LYS A 14 0.74 -5.60 5.09
CA LYS A 14 0.11 -5.63 3.75
C LYS A 14 0.95 -6.36 2.71
N SER A 15 2.21 -5.96 2.52
CA SER A 15 3.08 -6.53 1.51
C SER A 15 3.37 -8.02 1.77
N THR A 16 3.31 -8.48 3.02
CA THR A 16 3.42 -9.91 3.37
C THR A 16 2.16 -10.68 2.95
N ILE A 17 0.98 -10.15 3.28
CA ILE A 17 -0.30 -10.77 2.89
C ILE A 17 -0.46 -10.74 1.37
N ALA A 18 -0.15 -9.63 0.71
CA ALA A 18 -0.26 -9.48 -0.73
C ALA A 18 0.65 -10.47 -1.48
N ARG A 19 1.92 -10.65 -1.05
CA ARG A 19 2.82 -11.67 -1.61
C ARG A 19 2.31 -13.09 -1.41
N ARG A 20 1.72 -13.38 -0.25
CA ARG A 20 1.13 -14.70 0.03
C ARG A 20 -0.09 -14.96 -0.84
N LEU A 21 -0.97 -13.97 -0.99
CA LEU A 21 -2.15 -14.06 -1.84
C LEU A 21 -1.77 -14.23 -3.31
N ALA A 22 -0.79 -13.46 -3.80
CA ALA A 22 -0.31 -13.55 -5.18
C ALA A 22 0.18 -14.96 -5.52
N ARG A 23 0.93 -15.59 -4.60
CA ARG A 23 1.35 -17.01 -4.75
C ARG A 23 0.20 -18.00 -4.72
N ILE A 24 -0.78 -17.79 -3.85
CA ILE A 24 -1.91 -18.72 -3.70
C ILE A 24 -2.85 -18.64 -4.91
N LEU A 25 -3.09 -17.44 -5.43
CA LEU A 25 -4.06 -17.17 -6.48
C LEU A 25 -3.45 -17.15 -7.89
N ASP A 26 -2.12 -17.28 -7.97
CA ASP A 26 -1.33 -17.11 -9.18
C ASP A 26 -1.73 -15.83 -9.94
N ALA A 27 -1.64 -14.71 -9.23
CA ALA A 27 -2.09 -13.40 -9.70
C ALA A 27 -0.93 -12.39 -9.66
N PRO A 28 -0.85 -11.47 -10.65
CA PRO A 28 0.21 -10.47 -10.68
C PRO A 28 0.05 -9.51 -9.50
N LEU A 29 1.17 -9.27 -8.80
CA LEU A 29 1.25 -8.38 -7.65
C LEU A 29 1.95 -7.09 -8.03
N MET A 30 1.31 -5.97 -7.69
CA MET A 30 1.91 -4.64 -7.80
C MET A 30 1.96 -3.96 -6.43
N HIS A 31 3.15 -3.50 -6.05
CA HIS A 31 3.35 -2.62 -4.89
C HIS A 31 3.33 -1.17 -5.37
N LEU A 32 2.38 -0.37 -4.90
CA LEU A 32 2.28 1.03 -5.35
C LEU A 32 3.51 1.86 -5.01
N ASP A 33 4.19 1.56 -3.91
CA ASP A 33 5.44 2.23 -3.53
C ASP A 33 6.52 2.06 -4.63
N ALA A 34 6.53 0.94 -5.36
CA ALA A 34 7.46 0.71 -6.48
C ALA A 34 7.08 1.46 -7.77
N VAL A 35 5.82 1.89 -7.88
CA VAL A 35 5.30 2.61 -9.05
C VAL A 35 5.25 4.13 -8.81
N TYR A 36 5.23 4.54 -7.54
CA TYR A 36 5.10 5.93 -7.12
C TYR A 36 6.35 6.77 -7.38
N TYR A 37 7.52 6.13 -7.39
CA TYR A 37 8.79 6.80 -7.65
C TYR A 37 9.27 6.57 -9.08
N ASP A 38 9.97 7.55 -9.65
CA ASP A 38 10.69 7.39 -10.91
C ASP A 38 12.06 6.70 -10.73
N GLU A 39 12.82 6.58 -11.82
CA GLU A 39 14.16 5.98 -11.82
C GLU A 39 15.17 6.72 -10.92
N ASN A 40 14.92 8.02 -10.66
CA ASN A 40 15.72 8.86 -9.79
C ASN A 40 15.19 8.91 -8.34
N TRP A 41 14.20 8.08 -8.01
CA TRP A 41 13.51 8.08 -6.72
C TRP A 41 12.75 9.37 -6.40
N ALA A 42 12.40 10.15 -7.43
CA ALA A 42 11.52 11.31 -7.28
C ALA A 42 10.05 10.85 -7.29
N PRO A 43 9.21 11.39 -6.39
CA PRO A 43 7.79 11.08 -6.39
C PRO A 43 7.16 11.57 -7.69
N LEU A 44 6.35 10.72 -8.32
CA LEU A 44 5.64 11.08 -9.54
C LEU A 44 4.57 12.14 -9.27
N PRO A 45 4.29 13.01 -10.26
CA PRO A 45 3.11 13.87 -10.25
C PRO A 45 1.84 13.04 -10.02
N GLN A 46 0.87 13.62 -9.32
CA GLN A 46 -0.36 12.92 -8.95
C GLN A 46 -1.12 12.38 -10.17
N ASP A 47 -1.19 13.16 -11.26
CA ASP A 47 -1.89 12.79 -12.49
C ASP A 47 -1.21 11.61 -13.20
N GLU A 48 0.13 11.58 -13.21
CA GLU A 48 0.89 10.46 -13.77
C GLU A 48 0.72 9.20 -12.94
N PHE A 49 0.74 9.33 -11.60
CA PHE A 49 0.53 8.21 -10.70
C PHE A 49 -0.91 7.65 -10.79
N ALA A 50 -1.90 8.52 -11.00
CA ALA A 50 -3.28 8.12 -11.28
C ALA A 50 -3.37 7.39 -12.63
N ALA A 51 -2.80 7.95 -13.70
CA ALA A 51 -2.81 7.32 -15.02
C ALA A 51 -2.11 5.95 -15.06
N LYS A 52 -1.03 5.77 -14.27
CA LYS A 52 -0.41 4.45 -14.09
C LYS A 52 -1.35 3.47 -13.41
N GLN A 53 -2.09 3.90 -12.38
CA GLN A 53 -3.07 3.05 -11.71
C GLN A 53 -4.24 2.66 -12.61
N GLU A 54 -4.77 3.58 -13.41
CA GLU A 54 -5.83 3.27 -14.41
C GLU A 54 -5.41 2.14 -15.34
N LYS A 55 -4.16 2.17 -15.83
CA LYS A 55 -3.61 1.10 -16.66
C LYS A 55 -3.47 -0.23 -15.92
N LEU A 56 -3.08 -0.19 -14.64
CA LEU A 56 -2.94 -1.39 -13.82
C LEU A 56 -4.28 -2.05 -13.53
N VAL A 57 -5.30 -1.25 -13.20
CA VAL A 57 -6.63 -1.78 -12.84
C VAL A 57 -7.43 -2.29 -14.03
N ALA A 58 -7.08 -1.88 -15.26
CA ALA A 58 -7.67 -2.36 -16.50
C ALA A 58 -7.40 -3.85 -16.79
N GLY A 59 -6.43 -4.46 -16.10
CA GLY A 59 -6.18 -5.90 -16.19
C GLY A 59 -7.32 -6.74 -15.62
N GLU A 60 -7.51 -7.94 -16.16
CA GLU A 60 -8.55 -8.87 -15.69
C GLU A 60 -8.24 -9.47 -14.30
N ARG A 61 -6.96 -9.63 -13.97
CA ARG A 61 -6.49 -10.17 -12.69
C ARG A 61 -5.33 -9.34 -12.14
N TRP A 62 -5.41 -8.91 -10.88
CA TRP A 62 -4.36 -8.19 -10.20
C TRP A 62 -4.52 -8.19 -8.68
N ILE A 63 -3.39 -8.06 -7.99
CA ILE A 63 -3.32 -7.69 -6.59
C ILE A 63 -2.54 -6.38 -6.51
N ILE A 64 -3.17 -5.30 -6.05
CA ILE A 64 -2.51 -4.00 -5.90
C ILE A 64 -2.48 -3.63 -4.43
N GLU A 65 -1.27 -3.43 -3.90
CA GLU A 65 -1.02 -3.11 -2.51
C GLU A 65 -0.52 -1.68 -2.35
N GLY A 66 -1.13 -0.92 -1.43
CA GLY A 66 -0.66 0.42 -1.10
C GLY A 66 -1.73 1.30 -0.47
N ASN A 67 -1.30 2.35 0.25
CA ASN A 67 -2.14 3.14 1.15
C ASN A 67 -2.28 4.60 0.71
N TYR A 68 -2.32 4.83 -0.60
CA TYR A 68 -2.49 6.15 -1.20
C TYR A 68 -3.98 6.49 -1.32
N ALA A 69 -4.49 7.26 -0.35
CA ALA A 69 -5.91 7.61 -0.29
C ALA A 69 -6.38 8.46 -1.49
N GLY A 70 -5.52 9.34 -2.02
CA GLY A 70 -5.88 10.22 -3.14
C GLY A 70 -6.17 9.49 -4.46
N THR A 71 -5.60 8.30 -4.66
CA THR A 71 -5.84 7.45 -5.84
C THR A 71 -6.55 6.14 -5.49
N LEU A 72 -7.02 6.01 -4.24
CA LEU A 72 -7.77 4.84 -3.80
C LEU A 72 -9.07 4.62 -4.58
N PRO A 73 -9.86 5.67 -4.96
CA PRO A 73 -11.08 5.49 -5.75
C PRO A 73 -10.90 4.66 -7.03
N ILE A 74 -9.79 4.86 -7.76
CA ILE A 74 -9.45 4.13 -8.99
C ILE A 74 -9.44 2.61 -8.74
N ARG A 75 -8.83 2.20 -7.63
CA ARG A 75 -8.72 0.78 -7.27
C ARG A 75 -10.01 0.23 -6.70
N LEU A 76 -10.75 1.02 -5.92
CA LEU A 76 -12.01 0.59 -5.33
C LEU A 76 -13.08 0.37 -6.40
N ALA A 77 -13.17 1.25 -7.40
CA ALA A 77 -14.13 1.11 -8.49
C ALA A 77 -13.89 -0.14 -9.37
N ALA A 78 -12.65 -0.64 -9.43
CA ALA A 78 -12.29 -1.80 -10.25
C ALA A 78 -12.12 -3.11 -9.45
N ALA A 79 -11.91 -3.04 -8.13
CA ALA A 79 -11.70 -4.21 -7.28
C ALA A 79 -12.99 -5.02 -7.11
N ASP A 80 -12.87 -6.35 -7.11
CA ASP A 80 -13.93 -7.22 -6.62
C ASP A 80 -13.78 -7.52 -5.12
N THR A 81 -12.57 -7.33 -4.58
CA THR A 81 -12.24 -7.65 -3.18
C THR A 81 -11.31 -6.58 -2.62
N VAL A 82 -11.65 -6.04 -1.44
CA VAL A 82 -10.81 -5.11 -0.71
C VAL A 82 -10.41 -5.70 0.62
N ILE A 83 -9.11 -5.81 0.87
CA ILE A 83 -8.54 -6.28 2.13
C ILE A 83 -7.96 -5.09 2.88
N PHE A 84 -8.68 -4.63 3.91
CA PHE A 84 -8.25 -3.51 4.76
C PHE A 84 -7.64 -4.00 6.06
N LEU A 85 -6.34 -3.71 6.25
CA LEU A 85 -5.60 -4.04 7.46
C LEU A 85 -5.72 -2.89 8.47
N ASP A 86 -6.80 -2.91 9.26
CA ASP A 86 -7.04 -1.97 10.36
C ASP A 86 -6.33 -2.40 11.66
N ILE A 87 -5.00 -2.32 11.63
CA ILE A 87 -4.11 -2.80 12.69
C ILE A 87 -3.76 -1.66 13.67
N PRO A 88 -3.63 -1.92 15.00
CA PRO A 88 -3.19 -0.93 15.97
C PRO A 88 -1.80 -0.35 15.65
N ALA A 89 -1.60 0.94 15.94
CA ALA A 89 -0.34 1.65 15.67
C ALA A 89 0.89 0.98 16.30
N VAL A 90 0.74 0.45 17.52
CA VAL A 90 1.83 -0.29 18.22
C VAL A 90 2.29 -1.49 17.40
N THR A 91 1.36 -2.27 16.86
CA THR A 91 1.67 -3.42 16.01
C THR A 91 2.29 -3.00 14.69
N CYS A 92 1.84 -1.89 14.09
CA CYS A 92 2.44 -1.33 12.88
C CYS A 92 3.89 -0.89 13.11
N LEU A 93 4.16 -0.17 14.21
CA LEU A 93 5.50 0.26 14.61
C LEU A 93 6.41 -0.93 14.89
N TRP A 94 5.88 -1.95 15.57
CA TRP A 94 6.59 -3.20 15.80
C TRP A 94 6.95 -3.91 14.47
N GLY A 95 6.02 -3.98 13.53
CA GLY A 95 6.27 -4.55 12.20
C GLY A 95 7.36 -3.78 11.43
N ILE A 96 7.42 -2.46 11.56
CA ILE A 96 8.50 -1.63 10.99
C ILE A 96 9.84 -1.94 11.67
N ALA A 97 9.87 -2.03 13.00
CA ALA A 97 11.08 -2.37 13.75
C ALA A 97 11.61 -3.76 13.38
N GLN A 98 10.74 -4.77 13.32
CA GLN A 98 11.07 -6.12 12.87
C GLN A 98 11.62 -6.12 11.44
N ARG A 99 10.99 -5.38 10.52
CA ARG A 99 11.46 -5.24 9.14
C ARG A 99 12.86 -4.64 9.10
N ARG A 100 13.08 -3.53 9.82
CA ARG A 100 14.39 -2.87 9.89
C ARG A 100 15.48 -3.81 10.41
N TRP A 101 15.17 -4.58 11.45
CA TRP A 101 16.09 -5.57 12.00
C TRP A 101 16.39 -6.70 11.01
N ARG A 102 15.37 -7.25 10.36
CA ARG A 102 15.50 -8.35 9.39
C ARG A 102 16.32 -7.97 8.16
N TYR A 103 16.12 -6.77 7.63
CA TYR A 103 16.76 -6.30 6.40
C TYR A 103 18.00 -5.43 6.64
N ARG A 104 18.41 -5.23 7.90
CA ARG A 104 19.58 -4.42 8.32
C ARG A 104 19.55 -2.98 7.80
N GLY A 105 18.37 -2.49 7.45
CA GLY A 105 18.14 -1.23 6.76
C GLY A 105 18.60 -1.22 5.30
N GLY A 106 18.00 -0.35 4.48
CA GLY A 106 18.34 -0.22 3.07
C GLY A 106 17.17 0.15 2.14
N GLN A 107 17.50 0.40 0.88
CA GLN A 107 16.54 0.59 -0.21
C GLN A 107 16.26 -0.75 -0.89
N HIS A 108 14.99 -1.12 -1.04
CA HIS A 108 14.58 -2.29 -1.81
C HIS A 108 13.85 -1.82 -3.07
N GLN A 109 14.52 -1.93 -4.22
CA GLN A 109 13.97 -1.54 -5.53
C GLN A 109 12.67 -2.27 -5.87
N HIS A 110 12.54 -3.54 -5.49
CA HIS A 110 11.34 -4.35 -5.75
C HIS A 110 10.19 -4.09 -4.77
N ASP A 111 10.48 -3.65 -3.54
CA ASP A 111 9.49 -3.51 -2.46
C ASP A 111 9.16 -2.04 -2.15
N GLY A 112 9.81 -1.07 -2.81
CA GLY A 112 9.58 0.38 -2.63
C GLY A 112 9.98 0.93 -1.24
N VAL A 113 10.75 0.17 -0.45
CA VAL A 113 11.00 0.53 0.95
C VAL A 113 12.07 1.61 1.07
N TYR A 114 11.66 2.81 1.48
CA TYR A 114 12.55 3.89 1.94
C TYR A 114 12.75 3.78 3.46
N ASP A 115 13.97 3.48 3.91
CA ASP A 115 14.29 3.28 5.33
C ASP A 115 14.66 4.57 6.10
N ARG A 116 14.10 5.73 5.71
CA ARG A 116 14.13 6.92 6.56
C ARG A 116 12.86 6.98 7.41
N ILE A 117 12.97 6.44 8.62
CA ILE A 117 11.96 6.62 9.66
C ILE A 117 12.13 8.04 10.22
N ALA A 118 11.46 9.02 9.61
CA ALA A 118 11.36 10.36 10.17
C ALA A 118 10.35 10.39 11.32
N TRP A 119 10.51 11.32 12.26
CA TRP A 119 9.54 11.52 13.35
C TRP A 119 8.12 11.78 12.82
N SER A 120 8.00 12.53 11.72
CA SER A 120 6.73 12.75 11.01
C SER A 120 6.04 11.46 10.58
N PHE A 121 6.81 10.45 10.14
CA PHE A 121 6.28 9.14 9.76
C PHE A 121 5.79 8.34 10.97
N VAL A 122 6.49 8.42 12.11
CA VAL A 122 6.03 7.81 13.38
C VAL A 122 4.73 8.45 13.85
N CYS A 123 4.65 9.78 13.87
CA CYS A 123 3.44 10.52 14.20
C CYS A 123 2.28 10.16 13.25
N TYR A 124 2.56 10.00 11.95
CA TYR A 124 1.57 9.54 10.97
C TYR A 124 1.01 8.16 11.34
N ILE A 125 1.84 7.19 11.71
CA ILE A 125 1.39 5.85 12.09
C ILE A 125 0.52 5.89 13.35
N ILE A 126 0.95 6.64 14.37
CA ILE A 126 0.20 6.81 15.62
C ILE A 126 -1.17 7.46 15.32
N GLY A 127 -1.18 8.49 14.48
CA GLY A 127 -2.40 9.22 14.08
C GLY A 127 -3.25 8.52 13.02
N TYR A 128 -2.79 7.42 12.41
CA TYR A 128 -3.44 6.83 11.23
C TYR A 128 -4.88 6.41 11.49
N ARG A 129 -5.16 5.77 12.62
CA ARG A 129 -6.51 5.31 12.97
C ARG A 129 -7.48 6.45 13.24
N ALA A 130 -7.00 7.60 13.71
CA ALA A 130 -7.81 8.78 13.95
C ALA A 130 -8.03 9.62 12.68
N SER A 131 -7.05 9.66 11.78
CA SER A 131 -7.04 10.58 10.64
C SER A 131 -7.34 9.92 9.29
N MET A 132 -6.67 8.81 8.97
CA MET A 132 -6.72 8.18 7.66
C MET A 132 -7.75 7.05 7.59
N ARG A 133 -7.89 6.25 8.66
CA ARG A 133 -8.89 5.16 8.71
C ARG A 133 -10.32 5.66 8.39
N PRO A 134 -10.83 6.78 8.95
CA PRO A 134 -12.16 7.26 8.60
C PRO A 134 -12.28 7.64 7.11
N LYS A 135 -11.23 8.23 6.52
CA LYS A 135 -11.21 8.57 5.10
C LYS A 135 -11.24 7.32 4.22
N VAL A 136 -10.43 6.31 4.55
CA VAL A 136 -10.43 5.04 3.83
C VAL A 136 -11.77 4.32 3.98
N ALA A 137 -12.37 4.34 5.17
CA ALA A 137 -13.69 3.76 5.41
C ALA A 137 -14.80 4.47 4.62
N ALA A 138 -14.76 5.80 4.53
CA ALA A 138 -15.71 6.56 3.72
C ALA A 138 -15.58 6.21 2.24
N LEU A 139 -14.35 6.19 1.70
CA LEU A 139 -14.10 5.82 0.31
C LEU A 139 -14.56 4.38 -0.01
N MET A 140 -14.38 3.43 0.92
CA MET A 140 -14.89 2.06 0.76
C MET A 140 -16.42 1.95 0.88
N ALA A 141 -17.11 2.94 1.45
CA ALA A 141 -18.56 2.94 1.55
C ALA A 141 -19.22 3.60 0.33
N GLU A 142 -18.48 4.41 -0.42
CA GLU A 142 -18.92 5.10 -1.64
C GLU A 142 -18.81 4.23 -2.91
N HIS A 143 -18.15 3.07 -2.83
CA HIS A 143 -17.85 2.17 -3.94
C HIS A 143 -18.21 0.73 -3.58
#